data_AF-A0A9P4S9Y7-F1
#
_entry.id   AF-A0A9P4S9Y7-F1
#
_cell.length_a   1.000
_cell.length_b   1.000
_cell.length_c   1.000
_cell.angle_alpha   90.00
_cell.angle_beta   90.00
_cell.angle_gamma   90.00
#
_symmetry.space_group_name_H-M   'P 1'
#
loop_
_entity.id
_entity.type
_entity.pdbx_description
1 polymer ?
#
loop_
_entity_poly.entity_id
_entity_poly.type
_entity_poly.pdbx_seq_one_letter_code
_entity_poly.pdbx_strand_id
1 'polypeptide(L)'
;MHSIRSKARHAAWKTEQGARNFNPFARVTPRDRERLISDSDLEANNVVPDNHSESCVTPEMEHRRQLGSKEDNRDFEGPQHASTLPTNPGSATSTHFPPHKFAPIEQFPKETKVSDEPVESPTADVDAGQRPRRRFRKFLKLKRKREENEKRTRTNTQSSKPRRKLTFASQFRTVVLGSWINVLFVFVPIGFAVNYAHVKPDYINFVVNFIAIIPLAGTLSYATEEIALHVGETIGGLLNATFGNAVELIVSILALVKHEYNIVKTSLIGSMLSNLLLVMGMAFFLGGVNRFEQFFNVTVAQTAASMLALCIGSLLIPTAFHEWSEAGETGVAPLSRGTSVILLLVYGCYLFFQLKSHVHMFNEPSQKVEKRKRNKIEDGSTQRGIASIGAGNAATAGGRVNAENLMQSPVGVEKDEEKEEPNLTVIGALITLLVSTVLVALCADFMVDGIHSVTGEGGGISETFVGLILIPIVGNAAEHATAVTVAIKDKMDLAIGVAVGSSMQIALLVLPFTVILGWIMGTECMSLYFDGFQIAVLFVAVLLVNYLIQDGKSHWLEGVLLIATYIIIAIAAYFYPRRSEECR
;
A
#
# COMPACT_ATOMS: atom_id res chain seq x y z
N MET A 1 -19.68 33.67 -7.94
CA MET A 1 -18.91 34.85 -7.45
C MET A 1 -19.74 35.87 -6.66
N HIS A 2 -20.98 36.20 -7.04
CA HIS A 2 -21.77 37.24 -6.36
C HIS A 2 -22.14 36.94 -4.90
N SER A 3 -22.47 35.69 -4.54
CA SER A 3 -22.83 35.37 -3.15
C SER A 3 -21.63 35.42 -2.19
N ILE A 4 -20.41 35.15 -2.70
CA ILE A 4 -19.16 35.22 -1.94
C ILE A 4 -18.78 36.68 -1.67
N ARG A 5 -18.90 37.56 -2.67
CA ARG A 5 -18.72 39.02 -2.50
C ARG A 5 -19.73 39.60 -1.50
N SER A 6 -20.97 39.13 -1.51
CA SER A 6 -22.01 39.56 -0.56
C SER A 6 -21.69 39.14 0.88
N LYS A 7 -21.25 37.89 1.07
CA LYS A 7 -20.86 37.37 2.40
C LYS A 7 -19.61 38.06 2.95
N ALA A 8 -18.62 38.34 2.10
CA ALA A 8 -17.41 39.08 2.49
C ALA A 8 -17.73 40.53 2.90
N ARG A 9 -18.63 41.21 2.17
CA ARG A 9 -19.11 42.55 2.57
C ARG A 9 -19.88 42.54 3.89
N HIS A 10 -20.69 41.51 4.15
CA HIS A 10 -21.40 41.38 5.42
C HIS A 10 -20.48 41.06 6.61
N ALA A 11 -19.45 40.24 6.40
CA ALA A 11 -18.44 39.96 7.42
C ALA A 11 -17.59 41.21 7.75
N ALA A 12 -17.24 42.01 6.75
CA ALA A 12 -16.47 43.24 6.94
C ALA A 12 -17.22 44.35 7.73
N TRP A 13 -18.54 44.27 7.85
CA TRP A 13 -19.35 45.27 8.55
C TRP A 13 -19.76 44.90 9.98
N LYS A 14 -19.48 43.67 10.43
CA LYS A 14 -19.80 43.21 11.80
C LYS A 14 -18.52 42.98 12.58
N THR A 15 -18.39 43.65 13.72
CA THR A 15 -17.30 43.41 14.67
C THR A 15 -17.63 42.13 15.46
N GLU A 16 -16.83 41.07 15.32
CA GLU A 16 -16.94 39.89 16.17
C GLU A 16 -16.25 40.15 17.53
N GLN A 17 -16.90 39.74 18.62
CA GLN A 17 -16.37 39.87 19.97
C GLN A 17 -15.03 39.12 20.11
N GLY A 18 -14.00 39.81 20.60
CA GLY A 18 -12.67 39.23 20.84
C GLY A 18 -11.67 39.31 19.68
N ALA A 19 -12.05 39.90 18.55
CA ALA A 19 -11.10 40.14 17.46
C ALA A 19 -10.08 41.24 17.85
N ARG A 20 -8.78 40.91 17.81
CA ARG A 20 -7.67 41.85 18.11
C ARG A 20 -7.50 42.98 17.08
N ASN A 21 -8.25 42.97 15.98
CA ASN A 21 -8.15 43.95 14.92
C ASN A 21 -9.38 44.87 14.94
N PHE A 22 -9.18 46.12 15.36
CA PHE A 22 -10.18 47.17 15.32
C PHE A 22 -10.44 47.58 13.87
N ASN A 23 -11.71 47.54 13.44
CA ASN A 23 -12.13 48.00 12.11
C ASN A 23 -12.78 49.39 12.22
N PRO A 24 -12.11 50.48 11.79
CA PRO A 24 -12.61 51.85 11.93
C PRO A 24 -13.84 52.16 11.05
N PHE A 25 -14.22 51.26 10.14
CA PHE A 25 -15.36 51.44 9.23
C PHE A 25 -16.55 50.51 9.55
N ALA A 26 -16.53 49.79 10.67
CA ALA A 26 -17.65 48.96 11.11
C ALA A 26 -18.84 49.83 11.56
N ARG A 27 -20.06 49.44 11.20
CA ARG A 27 -21.28 50.15 11.61
C ARG A 27 -21.62 49.78 13.06
N VAL A 28 -21.46 50.72 13.98
CA VAL A 28 -21.84 50.57 15.39
C VAL A 28 -23.36 50.66 15.53
N THR A 29 -24.01 49.66 16.13
CA THR A 29 -25.46 49.74 16.42
C THR A 29 -25.70 50.44 17.77
N PRO A 30 -26.88 51.05 18.01
CA PRO A 30 -27.16 51.76 19.27
C PRO A 30 -26.97 50.89 20.52
N ARG A 31 -27.16 49.57 20.37
CA ARG A 31 -27.03 48.56 21.43
C ARG A 31 -25.56 48.27 21.81
N ASP A 32 -24.62 48.54 20.89
CA ASP A 32 -23.19 48.38 21.14
C ASP A 32 -22.60 49.62 21.84
N ARG A 33 -23.23 50.79 21.67
CA ARG A 33 -22.83 52.05 22.30
C ARG A 33 -23.09 52.07 23.80
N GLU A 34 -24.16 51.43 24.27
CA GLU A 34 -24.46 51.28 25.70
C GLU A 34 -23.50 50.31 26.42
N ARG A 35 -22.93 49.33 25.70
CA ARG A 35 -21.99 48.35 26.28
C ARG A 35 -20.55 48.86 26.33
N LEU A 36 -20.16 49.74 25.42
CA LEU A 36 -18.85 50.41 25.48
C LEU A 36 -18.72 51.36 26.68
N ILE A 37 -19.84 51.81 27.25
CA ILE A 37 -19.89 52.65 28.44
C ILE A 37 -19.84 51.80 29.73
N SER A 38 -20.19 50.51 29.68
CA SER A 38 -20.10 49.64 30.88
C SER A 38 -18.70 49.05 31.11
N ASP A 39 -17.89 48.93 30.07
CA ASP A 39 -16.53 48.36 30.16
C ASP A 39 -15.47 49.41 30.54
N SER A 40 -15.82 50.70 30.61
CA SER A 40 -14.89 51.77 31.01
C SER A 40 -14.68 51.91 32.54
N ASP A 41 -15.46 51.22 33.37
CA ASP A 41 -15.40 51.36 34.83
C ASP A 41 -14.58 50.26 35.56
N LEU A 42 -13.90 49.38 34.81
CA LEU A 42 -13.13 48.26 35.37
C LEU A 42 -11.75 48.14 34.72
N GLU A 43 -10.93 49.18 34.79
CA GLU A 43 -9.46 49.10 34.97
C GLU A 43 -8.86 50.52 34.95
N ALA A 44 -8.96 51.20 36.09
CA ALA A 44 -8.05 52.30 36.41
C ALA A 44 -6.72 51.69 36.87
N ASN A 45 -5.69 51.71 36.02
CA ASN A 45 -4.32 52.05 36.40
C ASN A 45 -3.36 52.03 35.19
N ASN A 46 -2.76 53.20 34.93
CA ASN A 46 -1.52 53.46 34.20
C ASN A 46 -1.35 52.83 32.81
N VAL A 47 -1.72 53.59 31.78
CA VAL A 47 -0.86 54.04 30.65
C VAL A 47 -1.71 55.00 29.82
N VAL A 48 -1.24 56.24 29.61
CA VAL A 48 -1.82 57.17 28.63
C VAL A 48 -1.14 56.89 27.28
N PRO A 49 -1.88 56.61 26.20
CA PRO A 49 -1.38 56.82 24.84
C PRO A 49 -1.98 58.12 24.28
N ASP A 50 -1.10 59.07 23.98
CA ASP A 50 -1.39 60.30 23.26
C ASP A 50 -2.07 60.01 21.92
N ASN A 51 -3.20 60.69 21.67
CA ASN A 51 -3.81 60.79 20.35
C ASN A 51 -3.31 62.07 19.67
N HIS A 52 -2.41 61.94 18.70
CA HIS A 52 -2.20 62.97 17.69
C HIS A 52 -2.54 62.43 16.31
N SER A 53 -3.61 62.96 15.73
CA SER A 53 -3.91 62.86 14.31
C SER A 53 -2.95 63.77 13.53
N GLU A 54 -2.15 63.20 12.64
CA GLU A 54 -1.38 63.96 11.66
C GLU A 54 -2.32 64.60 10.65
N SER A 55 -2.74 65.83 10.93
CA SER A 55 -3.33 66.72 9.93
C SER A 55 -3.18 68.19 10.32
N CYS A 56 -1.93 68.64 10.53
CA CYS A 56 -1.51 70.05 10.37
C CYS A 56 0.01 70.13 10.57
N VAL A 57 0.81 70.02 9.51
CA VAL A 57 2.25 70.29 9.59
C VAL A 57 2.46 71.78 9.28
N THR A 58 3.04 72.51 10.23
CA THR A 58 3.44 73.90 10.04
C THR A 58 4.73 73.97 9.19
N PRO A 59 4.90 75.02 8.35
CA PRO A 59 6.02 75.12 7.39
C PRO A 59 7.42 75.07 8.02
N GLU A 60 7.52 75.35 9.31
CA GLU A 60 8.78 75.47 10.05
C GLU A 60 9.39 74.10 10.42
N MET A 61 8.56 73.06 10.60
CA MET A 61 9.04 71.71 10.89
C MET A 61 9.61 70.99 9.65
N GLU A 62 9.09 71.32 8.47
CA GLU A 62 9.56 70.76 7.20
C GLU A 62 10.92 71.34 6.79
N HIS A 63 11.15 72.63 7.05
CA HIS A 63 12.45 73.27 6.84
C HIS A 63 13.55 72.69 7.75
N ARG A 64 13.20 72.24 8.96
CA ARG A 64 14.15 71.60 9.89
C ARG A 64 14.48 70.16 9.49
N ARG A 65 13.52 69.42 8.93
CA ARG A 65 13.76 68.09 8.32
C ARG A 65 14.66 68.16 7.08
N GLN A 66 14.50 69.19 6.25
CA GLN A 66 15.34 69.38 5.06
C GLN A 66 16.79 69.75 5.38
N LEU A 67 17.03 70.41 6.52
CA LEU A 67 18.39 70.68 7.00
C LEU A 67 19.08 69.42 7.53
N GLY A 68 18.37 68.58 8.29
CA GLY A 68 18.90 67.28 8.76
C GLY A 68 19.20 66.29 7.63
N SER A 69 18.35 66.25 6.61
CA SER A 69 18.56 65.41 5.42
C SER A 69 19.78 65.83 4.57
N LYS A 70 20.25 67.08 4.67
CA LYS A 70 21.45 67.57 3.95
C LYS A 70 22.75 67.30 4.71
N GLU A 71 22.68 67.03 6.01
CA GLU A 71 23.83 66.62 6.82
C GLU A 71 24.06 65.11 6.77
N ASP A 72 22.99 64.30 6.78
CA ASP A 72 23.08 62.83 6.69
C ASP A 72 23.57 62.30 5.32
N ASN A 73 23.53 63.13 4.27
CA ASN A 73 23.93 62.73 2.91
C ASN A 73 25.43 62.94 2.60
N ARG A 74 26.25 63.27 3.61
CA ARG A 74 27.71 63.40 3.47
C ARG A 74 28.49 62.14 3.86
N ASP A 75 27.85 61.17 4.50
CA ASP A 75 28.52 60.02 5.14
C ASP A 75 28.28 58.66 4.48
N PHE A 76 27.75 58.61 3.25
CA PHE A 76 27.59 57.35 2.49
C PHE A 76 28.14 57.45 1.06
N GLU A 77 29.33 56.90 0.83
CA GLU A 77 29.79 56.54 -0.53
C GLU A 77 29.05 55.28 -1.00
N GLY A 78 28.45 55.33 -2.21
CA GLY A 78 27.70 54.22 -2.79
C GLY A 78 28.59 53.03 -3.21
N PRO A 79 28.04 51.81 -3.33
CA PRO A 79 28.82 50.61 -3.60
C PRO A 79 29.33 50.54 -5.04
N GLN A 80 30.60 50.14 -5.22
CA GLN A 80 31.23 49.93 -6.52
C GLN A 80 30.77 48.60 -7.17
N HIS A 81 30.42 48.64 -8.45
CA HIS A 81 29.97 47.48 -9.24
C HIS A 81 31.13 46.52 -9.55
N ALA A 82 30.91 45.22 -9.37
CA ALA A 82 31.83 44.15 -9.78
C ALA A 82 31.79 43.94 -11.30
N SER A 83 32.95 43.99 -11.95
CA SER A 83 33.12 43.70 -13.38
C SER A 83 33.72 42.30 -13.57
N THR A 84 33.13 41.52 -14.47
CA THR A 84 33.55 40.19 -14.93
C THR A 84 34.58 40.26 -16.07
N LEU A 85 35.71 39.51 -16.00
CA LEU A 85 36.26 38.53 -16.98
C LEU A 85 37.78 38.21 -16.74
N PRO A 86 38.33 37.09 -17.29
CA PRO A 86 39.47 36.34 -16.75
C PRO A 86 40.79 36.50 -17.50
N THR A 87 41.91 36.11 -16.86
CA THR A 87 43.19 35.84 -17.55
C THR A 87 44.11 34.90 -16.74
N ASN A 88 44.56 33.82 -17.40
CA ASN A 88 45.79 33.06 -17.12
C ASN A 88 46.82 33.51 -18.18
N PRO A 89 48.17 33.47 -17.99
CA PRO A 89 48.89 32.19 -17.84
C PRO A 89 50.24 32.21 -17.04
N GLY A 90 50.75 31.02 -16.67
CA GLY A 90 52.16 30.65 -16.92
C GLY A 90 53.25 30.86 -15.84
N SER A 91 53.61 29.73 -15.21
CA SER A 91 54.98 29.21 -14.91
C SER A 91 55.92 29.84 -13.86
N ALA A 92 56.39 28.95 -12.96
CA ALA A 92 57.78 28.68 -12.55
C ALA A 92 58.18 28.83 -11.05
N THR A 93 58.24 27.67 -10.37
CA THR A 93 59.38 27.11 -9.59
C THR A 93 59.71 27.60 -8.15
N SER A 94 59.71 26.62 -7.22
CA SER A 94 60.50 26.46 -5.94
C SER A 94 60.42 27.58 -4.88
N THR A 95 60.36 27.38 -3.55
CA THR A 95 60.88 26.36 -2.61
C THR A 95 60.35 26.73 -1.20
N HIS A 96 60.51 25.82 -0.24
CA HIS A 96 60.47 25.99 1.23
C HIS A 96 59.15 25.79 2.01
N PHE A 97 59.12 24.67 2.76
CA PHE A 97 58.52 24.53 4.09
C PHE A 97 59.58 23.95 5.04
N PRO A 98 59.63 24.42 6.31
CA PRO A 98 59.59 23.51 7.47
C PRO A 98 58.89 24.15 8.71
N PRO A 99 58.90 23.56 9.93
CA PRO A 99 58.33 22.25 10.30
C PRO A 99 57.47 22.31 11.61
N HIS A 100 56.67 21.28 11.88
CA HIS A 100 56.08 21.00 13.21
C HIS A 100 56.67 19.72 13.82
N LYS A 101 56.96 19.76 15.14
CA LYS A 101 57.61 18.70 15.93
C LYS A 101 56.63 17.69 16.55
N PHE A 102 57.11 16.44 16.63
CA PHE A 102 56.59 15.17 17.21
C PHE A 102 56.56 15.17 18.76
N ALA A 103 55.97 14.22 19.52
CA ALA A 103 55.91 12.74 19.47
C ALA A 103 54.97 12.20 20.62
N PRO A 104 54.86 10.87 20.94
CA PRO A 104 54.69 9.65 20.13
C PRO A 104 53.64 8.63 20.68
N ILE A 105 53.50 7.52 19.93
CA ILE A 105 52.71 6.28 20.14
C ILE A 105 53.68 5.11 20.46
N GLU A 106 53.27 4.09 21.25
CA GLU A 106 53.70 2.66 21.20
C GLU A 106 52.78 1.82 22.13
N GLN A 107 52.01 0.80 21.69
CA GLN A 107 52.26 -0.65 21.41
C GLN A 107 52.28 -1.64 22.62
N PHE A 108 51.66 -2.82 22.38
CA PHE A 108 51.25 -3.92 23.29
C PHE A 108 52.40 -4.76 23.94
N PRO A 109 52.10 -5.63 24.95
CA PRO A 109 51.90 -7.07 24.65
C PRO A 109 50.85 -7.83 25.53
N LYS A 110 50.51 -9.06 25.11
CA LYS A 110 49.71 -10.13 25.78
C LYS A 110 50.55 -10.94 26.79
N GLU A 111 49.92 -11.51 27.84
CA GLU A 111 49.93 -12.96 28.15
C GLU A 111 49.05 -13.40 29.36
N THR A 112 48.37 -14.53 29.12
CA THR A 112 47.63 -15.58 29.87
C THR A 112 47.58 -15.79 31.42
N LYS A 113 46.35 -16.15 31.87
CA LYS A 113 45.88 -17.35 32.66
C LYS A 113 45.64 -17.34 34.20
N VAL A 114 44.45 -17.89 34.56
CA VAL A 114 44.01 -18.65 35.80
C VAL A 114 43.68 -17.74 37.03
N SER A 115 42.59 -17.85 37.83
CA SER A 115 41.69 -18.92 38.32
C SER A 115 40.38 -18.37 38.95
N ASP A 116 39.31 -19.17 38.90
CA ASP A 116 38.21 -19.51 39.85
C ASP A 116 37.56 -18.52 40.87
N GLU A 117 36.22 -18.66 40.96
CA GLU A 117 35.13 -18.28 41.91
C GLU A 117 35.43 -17.87 43.38
N PRO A 118 34.40 -17.56 44.25
CA PRO A 118 33.18 -16.75 44.14
C PRO A 118 33.09 -15.70 45.29
N VAL A 119 32.09 -14.80 45.30
CA VAL A 119 31.88 -13.85 46.44
C VAL A 119 30.55 -14.12 47.15
N GLU A 120 30.70 -14.48 48.43
CA GLU A 120 29.68 -14.65 49.47
C GLU A 120 29.14 -13.32 50.04
N SER A 121 27.93 -13.46 50.58
CA SER A 121 27.08 -12.57 51.38
C SER A 121 27.76 -11.75 52.50
N PRO A 122 27.20 -10.59 52.90
CA PRO A 122 27.45 -10.02 54.22
C PRO A 122 26.33 -10.36 55.22
N THR A 123 26.80 -10.66 56.43
CA THR A 123 26.11 -11.04 57.66
C THR A 123 25.37 -9.90 58.36
N ALA A 124 24.42 -10.28 59.21
CA ALA A 124 23.65 -9.43 60.11
C ALA A 124 24.28 -9.34 61.51
N ASP A 125 24.05 -8.24 62.22
CA ASP A 125 23.68 -8.21 63.66
C ASP A 125 23.14 -6.79 64.04
N VAL A 126 21.85 -6.65 64.36
CA VAL A 126 21.18 -6.57 65.69
C VAL A 126 21.33 -5.21 66.40
N ASP A 127 20.24 -4.40 66.45
CA ASP A 127 19.52 -4.10 67.72
C ASP A 127 18.16 -3.38 67.47
N ALA A 128 17.28 -3.48 68.47
CA ALA A 128 15.83 -3.41 68.43
C ALA A 128 15.17 -2.01 68.41
N GLY A 129 13.91 -1.95 67.94
CA GLY A 129 13.00 -0.86 68.31
C GLY A 129 11.84 -0.51 67.35
N GLN A 130 10.67 -1.10 67.60
CA GLN A 130 9.32 -0.55 67.33
C GLN A 130 8.77 -0.46 65.88
N ARG A 131 7.88 -1.41 65.59
CA ARG A 131 6.56 -1.33 64.90
C ARG A 131 6.50 -0.82 63.43
N PRO A 132 6.26 -1.74 62.48
CA PRO A 132 5.92 -1.46 61.09
C PRO A 132 4.38 -1.42 60.93
N ARG A 133 3.82 -0.37 60.32
CA ARG A 133 2.46 -0.44 59.69
C ARG A 133 2.03 0.78 58.88
N ARG A 134 2.73 1.93 58.96
CA ARG A 134 2.34 3.16 58.21
C ARG A 134 3.00 3.33 56.83
N ARG A 135 4.19 2.77 56.57
CA ARG A 135 4.91 2.97 55.30
C ARG A 135 4.38 2.09 54.14
N PHE A 136 3.95 0.87 54.43
CA PHE A 136 3.43 -0.04 53.39
C PHE A 136 2.10 0.44 52.79
N ARG A 137 1.23 1.05 53.59
CA ARG A 137 -0.06 1.61 53.14
C ARG A 137 0.10 2.85 52.26
N LYS A 138 1.17 3.65 52.45
CA LYS A 138 1.51 4.79 51.59
C LYS A 138 2.08 4.31 50.26
N PHE A 139 2.92 3.27 50.26
CA PHE A 139 3.49 2.70 49.03
C PHE A 139 2.41 2.03 48.15
N LEU A 140 1.46 1.30 48.75
CA LEU A 140 0.33 0.72 48.02
C LEU A 140 -0.62 1.80 47.46
N LYS A 141 -0.85 2.90 48.19
CA LYS A 141 -1.64 4.05 47.70
C LYS A 141 -0.93 4.81 46.58
N LEU A 142 0.40 4.93 46.63
CA LEU A 142 1.18 5.59 45.58
C LEU A 142 1.21 4.74 44.29
N LYS A 143 1.35 3.42 44.43
CA LYS A 143 1.32 2.47 43.30
C LYS A 143 -0.05 2.45 42.62
N ARG A 144 -1.13 2.45 43.41
CA ARG A 144 -2.51 2.53 42.91
C ARG A 144 -2.84 3.89 42.28
N LYS A 145 -2.28 5.01 42.80
CA LYS A 145 -2.41 6.34 42.17
C LYS A 145 -1.61 6.47 40.87
N ARG A 146 -0.47 5.78 40.77
CA ARG A 146 0.35 5.75 39.54
C ARG A 146 -0.35 4.91 38.46
N GLU A 147 -0.94 3.78 38.83
CA GLU A 147 -1.79 2.97 37.95
C GLU A 147 -3.10 3.67 37.54
N GLU A 148 -3.71 4.48 38.42
CA GLU A 148 -4.89 5.31 38.09
C GLU A 148 -4.54 6.51 37.19
N ASN A 149 -3.39 7.15 37.40
CA ASN A 149 -2.92 8.23 36.52
C ASN A 149 -2.46 7.70 35.17
N GLU A 150 -1.83 6.53 35.11
CA GLU A 150 -1.44 5.90 33.85
C GLU A 150 -2.66 5.41 33.04
N LYS A 151 -3.75 5.02 33.72
CA LYS A 151 -5.07 4.80 33.10
C LYS A 151 -5.79 6.09 32.66
N ARG A 152 -5.60 7.21 33.37
CA ARG A 152 -6.16 8.53 33.01
C ARG A 152 -5.40 9.22 31.88
N THR A 153 -4.09 9.01 31.76
CA THR A 153 -3.29 9.57 30.65
C THR A 153 -3.48 8.77 29.36
N ARG A 154 -3.82 7.48 29.43
CA ARG A 154 -4.19 6.66 28.25
C ARG A 154 -5.61 6.89 27.73
N THR A 155 -6.48 7.56 28.50
CA THR A 155 -7.88 7.78 28.11
C THR A 155 -8.14 9.13 27.43
N ASN A 156 -7.15 10.03 27.34
CA ASN A 156 -7.38 11.39 26.81
C ASN A 156 -6.76 11.69 25.44
N THR A 157 -6.21 10.69 24.74
CA THR A 157 -5.65 10.83 23.37
C THR A 157 -6.33 9.95 22.32
N GLN A 158 -7.42 9.24 22.67
CA GLN A 158 -8.29 8.63 21.67
C GLN A 158 -9.70 9.16 21.82
N SER A 159 -9.98 10.23 21.07
CA SER A 159 -11.33 10.49 20.57
C SER A 159 -11.75 9.30 19.71
N SER A 160 -12.19 8.22 20.34
CA SER A 160 -12.81 7.10 19.65
C SER A 160 -14.07 7.60 18.94
N LYS A 161 -14.03 7.62 17.60
CA LYS A 161 -15.24 7.81 16.79
C LYS A 161 -16.25 6.75 17.25
N PRO A 162 -17.55 7.08 17.43
CA PRO A 162 -18.53 6.10 17.90
C PRO A 162 -18.62 4.94 16.90
N ARG A 163 -18.34 3.71 17.35
CA ARG A 163 -18.46 2.48 16.56
C ARG A 163 -19.87 2.42 15.93
N ARG A 164 -19.96 2.50 14.61
CA ARG A 164 -21.23 2.33 13.89
C ARG A 164 -21.81 0.96 14.26
N LYS A 165 -23.05 0.92 14.74
CA LYS A 165 -23.78 -0.35 14.88
C LYS A 165 -23.99 -0.90 13.47
N LEU A 166 -23.31 -1.98 13.12
CA LEU A 166 -23.44 -2.63 11.83
C LEU A 166 -24.80 -3.32 11.76
N THR A 167 -25.81 -2.66 11.19
CA THR A 167 -27.13 -3.25 10.94
C THR A 167 -27.03 -4.26 9.79
N PHE A 168 -27.75 -5.38 9.86
CA PHE A 168 -27.77 -6.43 8.83
C PHE A 168 -28.05 -5.87 7.42
N ALA A 169 -29.01 -4.96 7.28
CA ALA A 169 -29.32 -4.31 6.01
C ALA A 169 -28.16 -3.43 5.49
N SER A 170 -27.38 -2.83 6.39
CA SER A 170 -26.18 -2.07 6.01
C SER A 170 -25.07 -3.01 5.53
N GLN A 171 -24.89 -4.16 6.19
CA GLN A 171 -23.90 -5.17 5.77
C GLN A 171 -24.23 -5.73 4.39
N PHE A 172 -25.48 -6.14 4.17
CA PHE A 172 -25.93 -6.64 2.87
C PHE A 172 -25.77 -5.58 1.77
N ARG A 173 -26.12 -4.32 2.07
CA ARG A 173 -25.93 -3.21 1.13
C ARG A 173 -24.44 -2.98 0.83
N THR A 174 -23.56 -3.08 1.81
CA THR A 174 -22.12 -2.95 1.59
C THR A 174 -21.60 -4.08 0.70
N VAL A 175 -22.01 -5.32 0.95
CA VAL A 175 -21.59 -6.47 0.14
C VAL A 175 -22.10 -6.38 -1.30
N VAL A 176 -23.39 -6.09 -1.48
CA VAL A 176 -24.04 -6.13 -2.80
C VAL A 176 -23.87 -4.83 -3.59
N LEU A 177 -23.76 -3.67 -2.95
CA LEU A 177 -23.66 -2.36 -3.64
C LEU A 177 -22.35 -1.60 -3.35
N GLY A 178 -21.40 -2.21 -2.63
CA GLY A 178 -20.16 -1.54 -2.22
C GLY A 178 -19.12 -1.37 -3.33
N SER A 179 -19.10 -2.26 -4.32
CA SER A 179 -18.18 -2.18 -5.47
C SER A 179 -18.94 -1.92 -6.77
N TRP A 180 -18.34 -1.16 -7.69
CA TRP A 180 -18.91 -0.98 -9.03
C TRP A 180 -18.99 -2.31 -9.80
N ILE A 181 -18.08 -3.26 -9.52
CA ILE A 181 -18.11 -4.57 -10.18
C ILE A 181 -19.39 -5.35 -9.89
N ASN A 182 -20.08 -5.03 -8.79
CA ASN A 182 -21.30 -5.69 -8.36
C ASN A 182 -22.48 -5.44 -9.31
N VAL A 183 -22.39 -4.49 -10.24
CA VAL A 183 -23.34 -4.36 -11.36
C VAL A 183 -23.45 -5.68 -12.14
N LEU A 184 -22.37 -6.46 -12.19
CA LEU A 184 -22.33 -7.77 -12.85
C LEU A 184 -23.10 -8.87 -12.09
N PHE A 185 -23.59 -8.64 -10.86
CA PHE A 185 -24.41 -9.63 -10.17
C PHE A 185 -25.68 -10.01 -10.93
N VAL A 186 -26.15 -9.14 -11.83
CA VAL A 186 -27.26 -9.45 -12.73
C VAL A 186 -27.00 -10.69 -13.59
N PHE A 187 -25.73 -11.01 -13.88
CA PHE A 187 -25.36 -12.18 -14.65
C PHE A 187 -25.51 -13.49 -13.87
N VAL A 188 -25.57 -13.46 -12.53
CA VAL A 188 -25.79 -14.67 -11.72
C VAL A 188 -27.17 -15.28 -12.01
N PRO A 189 -28.32 -14.60 -11.77
CA PRO A 189 -29.62 -15.17 -12.09
C PRO A 189 -29.81 -15.42 -13.59
N ILE A 190 -29.18 -14.62 -14.47
CA ILE A 190 -29.20 -14.86 -15.92
C ILE A 190 -28.45 -16.16 -16.26
N GLY A 191 -27.31 -16.44 -15.64
CA GLY A 191 -26.53 -17.67 -15.86
C GLY A 191 -27.32 -18.91 -15.50
N PHE A 192 -28.02 -18.89 -14.36
CA PHE A 192 -28.94 -19.95 -13.97
C PHE A 192 -30.09 -20.09 -14.99
N ALA A 193 -30.72 -18.98 -15.38
CA ALA A 193 -31.82 -19.02 -16.35
C ALA A 193 -31.38 -19.58 -17.72
N VAL A 194 -30.22 -19.16 -18.21
CA VAL A 194 -29.63 -19.63 -19.48
C VAL A 194 -29.33 -21.12 -19.42
N ASN A 195 -28.72 -21.58 -18.33
CA ASN A 195 -28.36 -22.98 -18.14
C ASN A 195 -29.61 -23.88 -18.10
N TYR A 196 -30.63 -23.53 -17.31
CA TYR A 196 -31.86 -24.33 -17.20
C TYR A 196 -32.79 -24.22 -18.41
N ALA A 197 -32.75 -23.10 -19.14
CA ALA A 197 -33.51 -22.95 -20.38
C ALA A 197 -32.82 -23.61 -21.59
N HIS A 198 -31.60 -24.14 -21.43
CA HIS A 198 -30.79 -24.75 -22.49
C HIS A 198 -30.72 -23.86 -23.75
N VAL A 199 -30.43 -22.57 -23.55
CA VAL A 199 -30.40 -21.57 -24.62
C VAL A 199 -29.25 -21.84 -25.57
N LYS A 200 -29.56 -22.00 -26.85
CA LYS A 200 -28.58 -22.10 -27.94
C LYS A 200 -28.26 -20.71 -28.51
N PRO A 201 -27.02 -20.47 -28.98
CA PRO A 201 -25.87 -21.38 -28.96
C PRO A 201 -25.21 -21.56 -27.58
N ASP A 202 -24.68 -22.76 -27.32
CA ASP A 202 -24.21 -23.20 -26.00
C ASP A 202 -23.07 -22.35 -25.41
N TYR A 203 -22.30 -21.65 -26.25
CA TYR A 203 -21.27 -20.71 -25.80
C TYR A 203 -21.83 -19.53 -24.99
N ILE A 204 -23.13 -19.21 -25.11
CA ILE A 204 -23.77 -18.17 -24.31
C ILE A 204 -23.74 -18.56 -22.83
N ASN A 205 -23.94 -19.85 -22.52
CA ASN A 205 -23.87 -20.35 -21.14
C ASN A 205 -22.47 -20.12 -20.55
N PHE A 206 -21.43 -20.41 -21.34
CA PHE A 206 -20.05 -20.11 -20.96
C PHE A 206 -19.86 -18.62 -20.67
N VAL A 207 -20.18 -17.73 -21.61
CA VAL A 207 -19.92 -16.28 -21.49
C VAL A 207 -20.68 -15.65 -20.32
N VAL A 208 -21.95 -16.01 -20.13
CA VAL A 208 -22.78 -15.45 -19.05
C VAL A 208 -22.24 -15.86 -17.68
N ASN A 209 -21.96 -17.15 -17.48
CA ASN A 209 -21.43 -17.63 -16.20
C ASN A 209 -20.00 -17.16 -15.95
N PHE A 210 -19.18 -17.03 -16.99
CA PHE A 210 -17.85 -16.43 -16.93
C PHE A 210 -17.91 -15.00 -16.38
N ILE A 211 -18.83 -14.15 -16.89
CA ILE A 211 -19.03 -12.79 -16.38
C ILE A 211 -19.61 -12.81 -14.95
N ALA A 212 -20.47 -13.77 -14.62
CA ALA A 212 -21.09 -13.89 -13.30
C ALA A 212 -20.07 -14.19 -12.18
N ILE A 213 -18.98 -14.91 -12.50
CA ILE A 213 -17.93 -15.26 -11.53
C ILE A 213 -17.14 -14.02 -11.08
N ILE A 214 -16.92 -13.03 -11.94
CA ILE A 214 -16.14 -11.82 -11.64
C ILE A 214 -16.57 -11.09 -10.34
N PRO A 215 -17.84 -10.67 -10.16
CA PRO A 215 -18.29 -10.02 -8.93
C PRO A 215 -18.34 -10.97 -7.73
N LEU A 216 -18.57 -12.26 -7.97
CA LEU A 216 -18.60 -13.28 -6.92
C LEU A 216 -17.20 -13.52 -6.33
N ALA A 217 -16.18 -13.58 -7.19
CA ALA A 217 -14.77 -13.64 -6.81
C ALA A 217 -14.38 -12.43 -5.95
N GLY A 218 -14.77 -11.23 -6.37
CA GLY A 218 -14.57 -9.99 -5.59
C GLY A 218 -15.20 -10.05 -4.20
N THR A 219 -16.41 -10.59 -4.12
CA THR A 219 -17.14 -10.71 -2.85
C THR A 219 -16.54 -11.77 -1.94
N LEU A 220 -16.07 -12.88 -2.50
CA LEU A 220 -15.38 -13.94 -1.78
C LEU A 220 -14.07 -13.40 -1.18
N SER A 221 -13.23 -12.74 -1.99
CA SER A 221 -11.98 -12.12 -1.56
C SER A 221 -12.21 -11.08 -0.44
N TYR A 222 -13.21 -10.21 -0.62
CA TYR A 222 -13.60 -9.22 0.40
C TYR A 222 -14.06 -9.86 1.72
N ALA A 223 -14.85 -10.95 1.64
CA ALA A 223 -15.27 -11.67 2.85
C ALA A 223 -14.09 -12.33 3.57
N THR A 224 -13.14 -12.89 2.83
CA THR A 224 -11.90 -13.47 3.38
C THR A 224 -11.07 -12.42 4.13
N GLU A 225 -10.89 -11.24 3.53
CA GLU A 225 -10.16 -10.13 4.13
C GLU A 225 -10.84 -9.64 5.42
N GLU A 226 -12.16 -9.49 5.40
CA GLU A 226 -12.93 -9.07 6.57
C GLU A 226 -12.85 -10.10 7.71
N ILE A 227 -12.85 -11.41 7.41
CA ILE A 227 -12.61 -12.43 8.44
C ILE A 227 -11.18 -12.31 8.97
N ALA A 228 -10.18 -12.15 8.10
CA ALA A 228 -8.77 -12.03 8.50
C ALA A 228 -8.53 -10.87 9.48
N LEU A 229 -9.25 -9.75 9.31
CA LEU A 229 -9.20 -8.61 10.24
C LEU A 229 -9.69 -8.96 11.67
N HIS A 230 -10.53 -9.99 11.84
CA HIS A 230 -11.07 -10.39 13.16
C HIS A 230 -10.24 -11.46 13.88
N VAL A 231 -9.57 -12.36 13.16
CA VAL A 231 -8.85 -13.51 13.76
C VAL A 231 -7.35 -13.27 14.00
N GLY A 232 -6.86 -12.07 13.66
CA GLY A 232 -5.48 -11.67 13.88
C GLY A 232 -4.53 -12.14 12.77
N GLU A 233 -3.29 -11.67 12.83
CA GLU A 233 -2.33 -11.74 11.71
C GLU A 233 -1.99 -13.17 11.26
N THR A 234 -1.70 -14.09 12.19
CA THR A 234 -1.29 -15.46 11.85
C THR A 234 -2.42 -16.29 11.22
N ILE A 235 -3.61 -16.26 11.84
CA ILE A 235 -4.77 -17.01 11.34
C ILE A 235 -5.36 -16.31 10.10
N GLY A 236 -5.36 -14.98 10.08
CA GLY A 236 -5.74 -14.18 8.92
C GLY A 236 -4.85 -14.44 7.71
N GLY A 237 -3.53 -14.56 7.92
CA GLY A 237 -2.58 -14.93 6.87
C GLY A 237 -2.86 -16.33 6.29
N LEU A 238 -3.14 -17.31 7.15
CA LEU A 238 -3.51 -18.66 6.70
C LEU A 238 -4.86 -18.69 5.95
N LEU A 239 -5.85 -17.93 6.43
CA LEU A 239 -7.14 -17.79 5.75
C LEU A 239 -6.99 -17.15 4.38
N ASN A 240 -6.21 -16.07 4.29
CA ASN A 240 -5.93 -15.42 3.01
C ASN A 240 -5.17 -16.36 2.07
N ALA A 241 -4.22 -17.14 2.60
CA ALA A 241 -3.50 -18.13 1.80
C ALA A 241 -4.37 -19.27 1.27
N THR A 242 -5.51 -19.55 1.91
CA THR A 242 -6.42 -20.63 1.52
C THR A 242 -7.59 -20.14 0.68
N PHE A 243 -8.26 -19.08 1.14
CA PHE A 243 -9.45 -18.53 0.51
C PHE A 243 -9.18 -17.38 -0.46
N GLY A 244 -7.96 -16.81 -0.47
CA GLY A 244 -7.54 -15.81 -1.45
C GLY A 244 -7.57 -16.37 -2.87
N ASN A 245 -7.11 -17.62 -3.03
CA ASN A 245 -7.12 -18.38 -4.29
C ASN A 245 -8.30 -19.37 -4.40
N ALA A 246 -9.42 -19.09 -3.72
CA ALA A 246 -10.54 -20.03 -3.66
C ALA A 246 -11.19 -20.23 -5.03
N VAL A 247 -11.29 -19.17 -5.85
CA VAL A 247 -12.01 -19.24 -7.13
C VAL A 247 -11.25 -20.13 -8.10
N GLU A 248 -9.93 -19.95 -8.16
CA GLU A 248 -8.98 -20.74 -8.96
C GLU A 248 -9.06 -22.21 -8.52
N LEU A 249 -9.03 -22.45 -7.21
CA LEU A 249 -9.13 -23.80 -6.66
C LEU A 249 -10.48 -24.46 -6.99
N ILE A 250 -11.60 -23.73 -6.85
CA ILE A 250 -12.94 -24.25 -7.15
C ILE A 250 -13.08 -24.59 -8.63
N VAL A 251 -12.69 -23.67 -9.52
CA VAL A 251 -12.73 -23.88 -10.97
C VAL A 251 -11.83 -25.06 -11.36
N SER A 252 -10.62 -25.15 -10.78
CA SER A 252 -9.68 -26.25 -11.03
C SER A 252 -10.23 -27.60 -10.56
N ILE A 253 -10.85 -27.66 -9.38
CA ILE A 253 -11.45 -28.91 -8.87
C ILE A 253 -12.62 -29.34 -9.75
N LEU A 254 -13.50 -28.42 -10.16
CA LEU A 254 -14.65 -28.76 -11.01
C LEU A 254 -14.21 -29.21 -12.41
N ALA A 255 -13.22 -28.55 -12.99
CA ALA A 255 -12.61 -28.99 -14.24
C ALA A 255 -11.93 -30.36 -14.09
N LEU A 256 -11.22 -30.60 -12.99
CA LEU A 256 -10.62 -31.91 -12.69
C LEU A 256 -11.68 -33.03 -12.58
N VAL A 257 -12.80 -32.75 -11.90
CA VAL A 257 -13.94 -33.69 -11.77
C VAL A 257 -14.60 -33.98 -13.12
N LYS A 258 -14.57 -33.02 -14.05
CA LYS A 258 -15.07 -33.18 -15.42
C LYS A 258 -14.04 -33.72 -16.41
N HIS A 259 -12.87 -34.16 -15.92
CA HIS A 259 -11.76 -34.68 -16.71
C HIS A 259 -11.12 -33.68 -17.68
N GLU A 260 -11.29 -32.38 -17.42
CA GLU A 260 -10.70 -31.27 -18.19
C GLU A 260 -9.26 -30.97 -17.73
N TYR A 261 -8.39 -31.98 -17.69
CA TYR A 261 -7.04 -31.87 -17.12
C TYR A 261 -6.19 -30.80 -17.81
N ASN A 262 -6.29 -30.69 -19.14
CA ASN A 262 -5.54 -29.71 -19.91
C ASN A 262 -5.97 -28.28 -19.59
N ILE A 263 -7.26 -28.05 -19.36
CA ILE A 263 -7.77 -26.76 -18.90
C ILE A 263 -7.27 -26.45 -17.49
N VAL A 264 -7.26 -27.42 -16.58
CA VAL A 264 -6.71 -27.22 -15.22
C VAL A 264 -5.24 -26.82 -15.28
N LYS A 265 -4.39 -27.60 -15.96
CA LYS A 265 -2.95 -27.32 -16.11
C LYS A 265 -2.72 -25.93 -16.72
N THR A 266 -3.38 -25.65 -17.84
CA THR A 266 -3.20 -24.41 -18.60
C THR A 266 -3.71 -23.19 -17.82
N SER A 267 -4.83 -23.30 -17.11
CA SER A 267 -5.39 -22.19 -16.32
C SER A 267 -4.59 -21.85 -15.08
N LEU A 268 -3.97 -22.83 -14.42
CA LEU A 268 -3.06 -22.55 -13.31
C LEU A 268 -1.79 -21.81 -13.78
N ILE A 269 -1.21 -22.22 -14.92
CA ILE A 269 -0.09 -21.49 -15.54
C ILE A 269 -0.52 -20.08 -15.95
N GLY A 270 -1.69 -19.97 -16.56
CA GLY A 270 -2.27 -18.70 -16.99
C GLY A 270 -2.53 -17.73 -15.84
N SER A 271 -2.97 -18.25 -14.68
CA SER A 271 -3.19 -17.46 -13.46
C SER A 271 -1.88 -16.88 -12.92
N MET A 272 -0.80 -17.68 -12.92
CA MET A 272 0.54 -17.16 -12.60
C MET A 272 1.00 -16.10 -13.61
N LEU A 273 0.82 -16.33 -14.92
CA LEU A 273 1.17 -15.34 -15.94
C LEU A 273 0.36 -14.03 -15.81
N SER A 274 -0.93 -14.13 -15.54
CA SER A 274 -1.81 -12.99 -15.32
C SER A 274 -1.33 -12.18 -14.11
N ASN A 275 -1.04 -12.82 -12.99
CA ASN A 275 -0.56 -12.13 -11.79
C ASN A 275 0.82 -11.49 -12.00
N LEU A 276 1.75 -12.21 -12.61
CA LEU A 276 3.12 -11.73 -12.82
C LEU A 276 3.21 -10.60 -13.85
N LEU A 277 2.48 -10.69 -14.96
CA LEU A 277 2.61 -9.73 -16.05
C LEU A 277 1.47 -8.73 -16.09
N LEU A 278 0.22 -9.21 -16.08
CA LEU A 278 -0.94 -8.34 -16.23
C LEU A 278 -1.19 -7.52 -14.96
N VAL A 279 -1.29 -8.16 -13.78
CA VAL A 279 -1.57 -7.47 -12.51
C VAL A 279 -0.43 -6.54 -12.12
N MET A 280 0.80 -7.07 -12.09
CA MET A 280 1.97 -6.26 -11.79
C MET A 280 2.14 -5.13 -12.81
N GLY A 281 1.91 -5.42 -14.09
CA GLY A 281 1.98 -4.42 -15.16
C GLY A 281 0.95 -3.31 -14.98
N MET A 282 -0.30 -3.64 -14.67
CA MET A 282 -1.35 -2.66 -14.35
C MET A 282 -1.04 -1.87 -13.08
N ALA A 283 -0.49 -2.52 -12.05
CA ALA A 283 -0.08 -1.87 -10.80
C ALA A 283 1.04 -0.83 -11.04
N PHE A 284 2.10 -1.21 -11.76
CA PHE A 284 3.22 -0.33 -12.11
C PHE A 284 2.77 0.80 -13.04
N PHE A 285 1.93 0.49 -14.03
CA PHE A 285 1.41 1.49 -14.96
C PHE A 285 0.53 2.51 -14.23
N LEU A 286 -0.58 2.07 -13.62
CA LEU A 286 -1.58 2.96 -13.03
C LEU A 286 -1.09 3.63 -11.73
N GLY A 287 -0.25 2.94 -10.95
CA GLY A 287 0.46 3.54 -9.82
C GLY A 287 1.48 4.59 -10.25
N GLY A 288 2.17 4.34 -11.38
CA GLY A 288 3.24 5.17 -11.91
C GLY A 288 2.79 6.37 -12.75
N VAL A 289 1.59 6.40 -13.37
CA VAL A 289 1.18 7.50 -14.29
C VAL A 289 1.32 8.90 -13.65
N ASN A 290 1.09 9.01 -12.34
CA ASN A 290 1.15 10.28 -11.61
C ASN A 290 2.39 10.42 -10.72
N ARG A 291 3.40 9.57 -10.89
CA ARG A 291 4.65 9.54 -10.12
C ARG A 291 5.86 9.38 -11.05
N PHE A 292 7.04 9.79 -10.61
CA PHE A 292 8.26 9.54 -11.38
C PHE A 292 8.73 8.10 -11.18
N GLU A 293 8.71 7.64 -9.93
CA GLU A 293 9.08 6.29 -9.50
C GLU A 293 8.29 5.94 -8.24
N GLN A 294 8.14 4.65 -7.96
CA GLN A 294 7.58 4.11 -6.72
C GLN A 294 8.55 3.11 -6.11
N PHE A 295 8.91 3.31 -4.85
CA PHE A 295 9.80 2.41 -4.14
C PHE A 295 9.02 1.28 -3.48
N PHE A 296 9.68 0.14 -3.32
CA PHE A 296 9.17 -1.00 -2.56
C PHE A 296 10.30 -1.70 -1.81
N ASN A 297 9.93 -2.49 -0.80
CA ASN A 297 10.84 -3.29 0.00
C ASN A 297 11.39 -4.45 -0.84
N VAL A 298 12.63 -4.28 -1.28
CA VAL A 298 13.34 -5.24 -2.13
C VAL A 298 13.43 -6.59 -1.44
N THR A 299 13.69 -6.63 -0.14
CA THR A 299 13.95 -7.89 0.55
C THR A 299 12.72 -8.81 0.56
N VAL A 300 11.54 -8.26 0.83
CA VAL A 300 10.27 -9.02 0.83
C VAL A 300 9.91 -9.47 -0.59
N ALA A 301 9.93 -8.52 -1.53
CA ALA A 301 9.57 -8.77 -2.92
C ALA A 301 10.53 -9.78 -3.58
N GLN A 302 11.83 -9.62 -3.36
CA GLN A 302 12.87 -10.49 -3.92
C GLN A 302 12.82 -11.89 -3.30
N THR A 303 12.55 -12.03 -2.00
CA THR A 303 12.42 -13.35 -1.37
C THR A 303 11.25 -14.11 -1.98
N ALA A 304 10.08 -13.46 -2.14
CA ALA A 304 8.91 -14.07 -2.78
C ALA A 304 9.17 -14.40 -4.26
N ALA A 305 9.78 -13.49 -5.02
CA ALA A 305 10.11 -13.71 -6.43
C ALA A 305 11.15 -14.83 -6.62
N SER A 306 12.14 -14.92 -5.72
CA SER A 306 13.17 -15.96 -5.75
C SER A 306 12.58 -17.33 -5.41
N MET A 307 11.68 -17.41 -4.43
CA MET A 307 10.96 -18.66 -4.14
C MET A 307 10.09 -19.11 -5.32
N LEU A 308 9.40 -18.18 -5.95
CA LEU A 308 8.63 -18.47 -7.16
C LEU A 308 9.54 -18.99 -8.29
N ALA A 309 10.69 -18.36 -8.53
CA ALA A 309 11.66 -18.82 -9.52
C ALA A 309 12.17 -20.23 -9.25
N LEU A 310 12.49 -20.56 -7.99
CA LEU A 310 12.89 -21.90 -7.59
C LEU A 310 11.75 -22.92 -7.79
N CYS A 311 10.51 -22.54 -7.49
CA CYS A 311 9.35 -23.39 -7.69
C CYS A 311 9.12 -23.70 -9.18
N ILE A 312 9.08 -22.68 -10.03
CA ILE A 312 8.88 -22.87 -11.47
C ILE A 312 10.06 -23.62 -12.11
N GLY A 313 11.29 -23.36 -11.64
CA GLY A 313 12.47 -24.15 -12.02
C GLY A 313 12.35 -25.64 -11.65
N SER A 314 11.64 -25.96 -10.55
CA SER A 314 11.38 -27.34 -10.15
C SER A 314 10.26 -27.99 -10.98
N LEU A 315 9.26 -27.21 -11.42
CA LEU A 315 8.19 -27.65 -12.33
C LEU A 315 8.70 -27.94 -13.76
N LEU A 316 9.83 -27.35 -14.14
CA LEU A 316 10.51 -27.65 -15.39
C LEU A 316 11.07 -29.07 -15.44
N ILE A 317 11.47 -29.64 -14.30
CA ILE A 317 12.18 -30.94 -14.24
C ILE A 317 11.31 -32.08 -14.81
N PRO A 318 10.03 -32.28 -14.40
CA PRO A 318 9.19 -33.33 -14.97
C PRO A 318 8.96 -33.18 -16.48
N THR A 319 8.82 -31.95 -16.95
CA THR A 319 8.59 -31.69 -18.38
C THR A 319 9.85 -31.91 -19.20
N ALA A 320 10.99 -31.40 -18.75
CA ALA A 320 12.29 -31.65 -19.39
C ALA A 320 12.63 -33.14 -19.38
N PHE A 321 12.31 -33.86 -18.31
CA PHE A 321 12.48 -35.30 -18.23
C PHE A 321 11.63 -36.01 -19.29
N HIS A 322 10.35 -35.66 -19.46
CA HIS A 322 9.50 -36.29 -20.47
C HIS A 322 9.94 -35.95 -21.91
N GLU A 323 10.25 -34.69 -22.20
CA GLU A 323 10.63 -34.24 -23.54
C GLU A 323 12.02 -34.74 -23.97
N TRP A 324 12.95 -34.91 -23.03
CA TRP A 324 14.35 -35.24 -23.34
C TRP A 324 14.77 -36.65 -22.95
N SER A 325 14.00 -37.35 -22.11
CA SER A 325 14.26 -38.77 -21.89
C SER A 325 13.59 -39.58 -23.00
N GLU A 326 14.35 -40.48 -23.62
CA GLU A 326 13.81 -41.49 -24.54
C GLU A 326 12.96 -42.56 -23.79
N ALA A 327 12.66 -42.35 -22.50
CA ALA A 327 11.99 -43.31 -21.61
C ALA A 327 10.45 -43.37 -21.79
N GLY A 328 9.89 -42.57 -22.70
CA GLY A 328 8.45 -42.50 -22.96
C GLY A 328 7.62 -42.00 -21.76
N GLU A 329 6.32 -42.27 -21.77
CA GLU A 329 5.38 -41.83 -20.71
C GLU A 329 5.60 -42.54 -19.36
N THR A 330 6.44 -43.58 -19.33
CA THR A 330 6.70 -44.37 -18.12
C THR A 330 7.50 -43.55 -17.09
N GLY A 331 6.82 -43.10 -16.03
CA GLY A 331 7.45 -42.40 -14.89
C GLY A 331 7.01 -40.95 -14.69
N VAL A 332 6.28 -40.35 -15.63
CA VAL A 332 5.80 -38.95 -15.50
C VAL A 332 4.85 -38.79 -14.32
N ALA A 333 3.88 -39.70 -14.15
CA ALA A 333 2.92 -39.66 -13.06
C ALA A 333 3.58 -39.87 -11.68
N PRO A 334 4.41 -40.92 -11.45
CA PRO A 334 5.17 -41.07 -10.21
C PRO A 334 6.06 -39.88 -9.88
N LEU A 335 6.78 -39.33 -10.87
CA LEU A 335 7.63 -38.16 -10.71
C LEU A 335 6.81 -36.93 -10.32
N SER A 336 5.70 -36.68 -11.00
CA SER A 336 4.80 -35.55 -10.71
C SER A 336 4.18 -35.65 -9.31
N ARG A 337 3.78 -36.84 -8.88
CA ARG A 337 3.27 -37.11 -7.52
C ARG A 337 4.36 -36.84 -6.46
N GLY A 338 5.58 -37.34 -6.68
CA GLY A 338 6.72 -37.10 -5.79
C GLY A 338 7.07 -35.62 -5.67
N THR A 339 7.18 -34.93 -6.81
CA THR A 339 7.42 -33.48 -6.85
C THR A 339 6.31 -32.70 -6.15
N SER A 340 5.04 -33.10 -6.31
CA SER A 340 3.92 -32.42 -5.65
C SER A 340 3.97 -32.49 -4.13
N VAL A 341 4.35 -33.65 -3.57
CA VAL A 341 4.55 -33.81 -2.12
C VAL A 341 5.69 -32.91 -1.63
N ILE A 342 6.79 -32.81 -2.38
CA ILE A 342 7.92 -31.94 -2.05
C ILE A 342 7.50 -30.47 -2.08
N LEU A 343 6.76 -30.03 -3.10
CA LEU A 343 6.30 -28.64 -3.23
C LEU A 343 5.36 -28.25 -2.08
N LEU A 344 4.45 -29.13 -1.67
CA LEU A 344 3.58 -28.87 -0.50
C LEU A 344 4.36 -28.80 0.82
N LEU A 345 5.42 -29.60 0.98
CA LEU A 345 6.31 -29.50 2.14
C LEU A 345 7.05 -28.15 2.12
N VAL A 346 7.59 -27.75 0.97
CA VAL A 346 8.23 -26.44 0.79
C VAL A 346 7.23 -25.32 1.09
N TYR A 347 5.96 -25.46 0.69
CA TYR A 347 4.91 -24.51 1.05
C TYR A 347 4.67 -24.44 2.56
N GLY A 348 4.65 -25.58 3.26
CA GLY A 348 4.55 -25.62 4.72
C GLY A 348 5.72 -24.90 5.40
N CYS A 349 6.94 -25.10 4.91
CA CYS A 349 8.12 -24.36 5.35
C CYS A 349 8.01 -22.86 5.06
N TYR A 350 7.48 -22.48 3.89
CA TYR A 350 7.21 -21.10 3.52
C TYR A 350 6.16 -20.45 4.44
N LEU A 351 5.05 -21.11 4.74
CA LEU A 351 4.06 -20.62 5.69
C LEU A 351 4.66 -20.44 7.08
N PHE A 352 5.51 -21.36 7.54
CA PHE A 352 6.25 -21.19 8.79
C PHE A 352 7.20 -19.98 8.74
N PHE A 353 7.87 -19.79 7.61
CA PHE A 353 8.75 -18.64 7.39
C PHE A 353 7.97 -17.32 7.45
N GLN A 354 6.87 -17.22 6.73
CA GLN A 354 6.02 -16.03 6.64
C GLN A 354 5.27 -15.72 7.94
N LEU A 355 4.65 -16.73 8.55
CA LEU A 355 3.73 -16.54 9.68
C LEU A 355 4.41 -16.58 11.06
N LYS A 356 5.67 -17.01 11.14
CA LYS A 356 6.37 -17.14 12.43
C LYS A 356 7.80 -16.62 12.44
N SER A 357 8.70 -17.13 11.59
CA SER A 357 10.13 -16.81 11.76
C SER A 357 10.52 -15.43 11.24
N HIS A 358 9.87 -14.94 10.17
CA HIS A 358 10.21 -13.67 9.50
C HIS A 358 9.04 -12.69 9.42
N VAL A 359 8.06 -12.80 10.32
CA VAL A 359 6.87 -11.91 10.37
C VAL A 359 7.25 -10.42 10.32
N HIS A 360 8.28 -10.02 11.05
CA HIS A 360 8.74 -8.63 11.07
C HIS A 360 9.16 -8.11 9.70
N MET A 361 9.83 -8.94 8.89
CA MET A 361 10.24 -8.59 7.53
C MET A 361 9.04 -8.34 6.62
N PHE A 362 7.95 -9.11 6.77
CA PHE A 362 6.72 -8.93 5.98
C PHE A 362 5.86 -7.74 6.45
N ASN A 363 6.13 -7.18 7.63
CA ASN A 363 5.37 -6.07 8.22
C ASN A 363 6.04 -4.70 8.09
N GLU A 364 7.25 -4.61 7.54
CA GLU A 364 7.96 -3.34 7.38
C GLU A 364 7.44 -2.55 6.16
N PRO A 365 6.83 -1.36 6.35
CA PRO A 365 6.28 -0.56 5.26
C PRO A 365 7.40 0.12 4.45
N SER A 366 7.26 0.19 3.11
CA SER A 366 8.21 0.94 2.27
C SER A 366 8.03 2.46 2.30
N GLN A 367 9.05 3.14 1.78
CA GLN A 367 9.09 4.59 1.64
C GLN A 367 8.05 5.10 0.63
N LYS A 368 7.16 5.98 1.09
CA LYS A 368 6.09 6.58 0.27
C LYS A 368 6.59 7.81 -0.51
N VAL A 369 6.18 7.95 -1.77
CA VAL A 369 6.42 9.04 -2.72
C VAL A 369 5.12 9.83 -3.01
N GLU A 370 5.15 11.13 -2.73
CA GLU A 370 4.01 12.01 -3.01
C GLU A 370 3.64 12.05 -4.51
N LYS A 371 2.34 12.14 -4.80
CA LYS A 371 1.86 12.29 -6.20
C LYS A 371 2.37 13.60 -6.78
N ARG A 372 2.75 13.60 -8.07
CA ARG A 372 3.08 14.84 -8.79
C ARG A 372 1.87 15.77 -8.71
N LYS A 373 2.03 16.92 -8.07
CA LYS A 373 0.99 17.96 -8.04
C LYS A 373 0.72 18.36 -9.49
N ARG A 374 -0.43 17.97 -10.04
CA ARG A 374 -0.92 18.52 -11.30
C ARG A 374 -1.02 20.02 -11.05
N ASN A 375 -0.33 20.83 -11.84
CA ASN A 375 -0.36 22.30 -11.77
C ASN A 375 -1.79 22.80 -12.04
N LYS A 376 -2.67 22.62 -11.06
CA LYS A 376 -3.85 23.44 -10.86
C LYS A 376 -3.35 24.44 -9.83
N ILE A 377 -3.05 25.64 -10.29
CA ILE A 377 -2.78 26.78 -9.42
C ILE A 377 -3.99 26.82 -8.47
N GLU A 378 -3.78 26.40 -7.21
CA GLU A 378 -4.79 26.56 -6.17
C GLU A 378 -5.04 28.06 -6.06
N ASP A 379 -6.30 28.47 -6.21
CA ASP A 379 -6.75 29.83 -5.93
C ASP A 379 -6.37 30.15 -4.47
N GLY A 380 -5.28 30.89 -4.29
CA GLY A 380 -4.68 31.17 -2.98
C GLY A 380 -3.15 30.98 -2.90
N SER A 381 -2.52 30.35 -3.88
CA SER A 381 -1.04 30.21 -3.92
C SER A 381 -0.32 31.56 -4.07
N THR A 382 -0.90 32.48 -4.84
CA THR A 382 -0.46 33.89 -4.92
C THR A 382 -0.65 34.62 -3.60
N GLN A 383 -1.72 34.34 -2.87
CA GLN A 383 -1.97 34.91 -1.54
C GLN A 383 -0.98 34.38 -0.49
N ARG A 384 -0.63 33.08 -0.53
CA ARG A 384 0.42 32.51 0.32
C ARG A 384 1.80 33.08 -0.01
N GLY A 385 2.12 33.25 -1.29
CA GLY A 385 3.37 33.89 -1.74
C GLY A 385 3.50 35.34 -1.28
N ILE A 386 2.41 36.12 -1.36
CA ILE A 386 2.37 37.49 -0.84
C ILE A 386 2.46 37.50 0.69
N ALA A 387 1.80 36.57 1.38
CA ALA A 387 1.88 36.46 2.84
C ALA A 387 3.28 36.07 3.32
N SER A 388 4.01 35.21 2.61
CA SER A 388 5.40 34.86 2.94
C SER A 388 6.36 36.03 2.71
N ILE A 389 6.16 36.82 1.64
CA ILE A 389 6.94 38.04 1.38
C ILE A 389 6.65 39.09 2.45
N GLY A 390 5.37 39.30 2.79
CA GLY A 390 4.94 40.22 3.85
C GLY A 390 5.47 39.83 5.22
N ALA A 391 5.53 38.54 5.53
CA ALA A 391 6.14 38.03 6.76
C ALA A 391 7.66 38.24 6.78
N GLY A 392 8.35 38.07 5.65
CA GLY A 392 9.78 38.38 5.54
C GLY A 392 10.10 39.85 5.82
N ASN A 393 9.28 40.77 5.31
CA ASN A 393 9.42 42.20 5.58
C ASN A 393 9.03 42.59 7.02
N ALA A 394 8.08 41.88 7.64
CA ALA A 394 7.72 42.10 9.04
C ALA A 394 8.82 41.60 10.00
N ALA A 395 9.54 40.53 9.65
CA ALA A 395 10.68 40.03 10.42
C ALA A 395 11.85 41.02 10.43
N THR A 396 12.16 41.63 9.28
CA THR A 396 13.26 42.60 9.15
C THR A 396 12.96 43.94 9.84
N ALA A 397 11.69 44.28 10.02
CA ALA A 397 11.24 45.47 10.77
C ALA A 397 11.13 45.26 12.30
N GLY A 398 11.67 44.16 12.83
CA GLY A 398 11.67 43.87 14.28
C GLY A 398 10.38 43.23 14.82
N GLY A 399 9.44 42.86 13.95
CA GLY A 399 8.23 42.11 14.32
C GLY A 399 8.53 40.63 14.54
N ARG A 400 8.09 40.06 15.66
CA ARG A 400 8.15 38.61 15.91
C ARG A 400 7.10 37.90 15.05
N VAL A 401 7.45 37.56 13.82
CA VAL A 401 6.66 36.63 13.00
C VAL A 401 7.01 35.20 13.38
N ASN A 402 6.00 34.42 13.73
CA ASN A 402 6.11 32.96 13.92
C ASN A 402 6.38 32.31 12.57
N ALA A 403 7.65 32.33 12.15
CA ALA A 403 8.12 31.69 10.92
C ALA A 403 7.81 30.19 10.90
N GLU A 404 7.75 29.54 12.08
CA GLU A 404 7.36 28.14 12.23
C GLU A 404 5.96 27.84 11.68
N ASN A 405 5.01 28.77 11.79
CA ASN A 405 3.65 28.57 11.27
C ASN A 405 3.50 28.88 9.77
N LEU A 406 4.48 29.55 9.16
CA LEU A 406 4.44 29.97 7.74
C LEU A 406 5.32 29.11 6.84
N MET A 407 6.41 28.54 7.37
CA MET A 407 7.29 27.59 6.68
C MET A 407 6.94 26.12 6.96
N GLN A 408 5.86 25.86 7.68
CA GLN A 408 5.26 24.53 7.66
C GLN A 408 4.62 24.31 6.29
N SER A 409 5.49 24.01 5.32
CA SER A 409 5.19 22.96 4.35
C SER A 409 4.55 21.82 5.15
N PRO A 410 3.55 21.11 4.63
CA PRO A 410 3.20 19.83 5.22
C PRO A 410 4.42 18.91 4.96
N VAL A 411 5.49 19.08 5.75
CA VAL A 411 6.46 18.05 6.05
C VAL A 411 5.59 16.91 6.53
N GLY A 412 5.60 15.85 5.73
CA GLY A 412 4.64 14.76 5.74
C GLY A 412 3.84 14.70 7.02
N VAL A 413 2.57 15.10 6.94
CA VAL A 413 1.60 14.49 7.83
C VAL A 413 1.75 13.01 7.52
N GLU A 414 2.49 12.29 8.37
CA GLU A 414 2.30 10.87 8.54
C GLU A 414 0.80 10.73 8.71
N LYS A 415 0.12 10.39 7.62
CA LYS A 415 -1.24 9.91 7.73
C LYS A 415 -1.05 8.64 8.51
N ASP A 416 -1.26 8.75 9.83
CA ASP A 416 -1.49 7.63 10.73
C ASP A 416 -2.28 6.63 9.91
N GLU A 417 -1.70 5.45 9.72
CA GLU A 417 -2.33 4.39 8.99
C GLU A 417 -3.64 4.10 9.71
N GLU A 418 -4.76 4.61 9.17
CA GLU A 418 -6.09 4.23 9.61
C GLU A 418 -6.14 2.72 9.38
N LYS A 419 -5.90 1.95 10.45
CA LYS A 419 -6.09 0.51 10.48
C LYS A 419 -7.49 0.26 9.92
N GLU A 420 -7.57 -0.49 8.84
CA GLU A 420 -8.85 -0.77 8.18
C GLU A 420 -9.76 -1.46 9.20
N GLU A 421 -10.80 -0.74 9.64
CA GLU A 421 -11.78 -1.28 10.57
C GLU A 421 -12.69 -2.24 9.78
N PRO A 422 -13.01 -3.43 10.34
CA PRO A 422 -13.89 -4.36 9.67
C PRO A 422 -15.29 -3.76 9.50
N ASN A 423 -15.82 -3.81 8.29
CA ASN A 423 -17.16 -3.34 7.95
C ASN A 423 -18.22 -4.43 8.13
N LEU A 424 -17.81 -5.69 8.27
CA LEU A 424 -18.67 -6.84 8.50
C LEU A 424 -18.49 -7.40 9.91
N THR A 425 -19.57 -7.92 10.49
CA THR A 425 -19.46 -8.80 11.67
C THR A 425 -18.89 -10.15 11.23
N VAL A 426 -18.20 -10.86 12.12
CA VAL A 426 -17.65 -12.20 11.83
C VAL A 426 -18.70 -13.13 11.21
N ILE A 427 -19.92 -13.16 11.75
CA ILE A 427 -21.02 -13.96 11.22
C ILE A 427 -21.44 -13.48 9.83
N GLY A 428 -21.52 -12.16 9.61
CA GLY A 428 -21.86 -11.59 8.31
C GLY A 428 -20.81 -11.92 7.25
N ALA A 429 -19.53 -11.87 7.60
CA ALA A 429 -18.43 -12.24 6.72
C ALA A 429 -18.44 -13.74 6.41
N LEU A 430 -18.67 -14.62 7.40
CA LEU A 430 -18.79 -16.07 7.19
C LEU A 430 -19.97 -16.46 6.30
N ILE A 431 -21.15 -15.83 6.50
CA ILE A 431 -22.32 -16.07 5.64
C ILE A 431 -22.03 -15.60 4.22
N THR A 432 -21.41 -14.42 4.07
CA THR A 432 -21.03 -13.89 2.76
C THR A 432 -20.05 -14.83 2.05
N LEU A 433 -19.00 -15.29 2.75
CA LEU A 433 -18.02 -16.23 2.24
C LEU A 433 -18.68 -17.55 1.80
N LEU A 434 -19.58 -18.11 2.61
CA LEU A 434 -20.26 -19.37 2.28
C LEU A 434 -21.16 -19.20 1.04
N VAL A 435 -21.98 -18.15 1.00
CA VAL A 435 -22.90 -17.90 -0.13
C VAL A 435 -22.12 -17.62 -1.41
N SER A 436 -21.07 -16.79 -1.36
CA SER A 436 -20.24 -16.52 -2.54
C SER A 436 -19.56 -17.80 -3.02
N THR A 437 -19.01 -18.61 -2.11
CA THR A 437 -18.35 -19.89 -2.48
C THR A 437 -19.31 -20.83 -3.20
N VAL A 438 -20.55 -21.01 -2.71
CA VAL A 438 -21.55 -21.86 -3.36
C VAL A 438 -21.95 -21.31 -4.72
N LEU A 439 -22.19 -19.99 -4.83
CA LEU A 439 -22.57 -19.37 -6.10
C LEU A 439 -21.42 -19.43 -7.13
N VAL A 440 -20.17 -19.23 -6.71
CA VAL A 440 -18.98 -19.42 -7.55
C VAL A 440 -18.94 -20.86 -8.04
N ALA A 441 -19.10 -21.85 -7.15
CA ALA A 441 -19.07 -23.26 -7.54
C ALA A 441 -20.16 -23.60 -8.57
N LEU A 442 -21.39 -23.13 -8.38
CA LEU A 442 -22.49 -23.36 -9.33
C LEU A 442 -22.25 -22.67 -10.68
N CYS A 443 -21.79 -21.41 -10.69
CA CYS A 443 -21.48 -20.72 -11.95
C CYS A 443 -20.27 -21.34 -12.65
N ALA A 444 -19.25 -21.75 -11.89
CA ALA A 444 -18.07 -22.43 -12.42
C ALA A 444 -18.44 -23.80 -13.01
N ASP A 445 -19.35 -24.53 -12.39
CA ASP A 445 -19.86 -25.80 -12.92
C ASP A 445 -20.46 -25.61 -14.32
N PHE A 446 -21.37 -24.63 -14.46
CA PHE A 446 -22.00 -24.30 -15.74
C PHE A 446 -21.00 -23.74 -16.77
N MET A 447 -20.00 -22.97 -16.32
CA MET A 447 -18.94 -22.46 -17.17
C MET A 447 -18.08 -23.61 -17.73
N VAL A 448 -17.68 -24.57 -16.90
CA VAL A 448 -16.84 -25.70 -17.34
C VAL A 448 -17.59 -26.58 -18.35
N ASP A 449 -18.88 -26.84 -18.16
CA ASP A 449 -19.70 -27.56 -19.17
C ASP A 449 -19.73 -26.86 -20.52
N GLY A 450 -19.62 -25.53 -20.52
CA GLY A 450 -19.61 -24.71 -21.73
C GLY A 450 -18.28 -24.68 -22.48
N ILE A 451 -17.18 -25.22 -21.95
CA ILE A 451 -15.83 -25.06 -22.54
C ILE A 451 -15.76 -25.63 -23.95
N HIS A 452 -16.19 -26.88 -24.16
CA HIS A 452 -16.15 -27.52 -25.48
C HIS A 452 -16.99 -26.79 -26.53
N SER A 453 -18.04 -26.09 -26.12
CA SER A 453 -18.86 -25.29 -27.03
C SER A 453 -18.12 -24.05 -27.57
N VAL A 454 -17.11 -23.56 -26.84
CA VAL A 454 -16.25 -22.44 -27.23
C VAL A 454 -15.03 -22.93 -28.01
N THR A 455 -14.56 -24.15 -27.75
CA THR A 455 -13.33 -24.71 -28.31
C THR A 455 -13.54 -25.61 -29.55
N GLY A 456 -14.78 -25.96 -29.88
CA GLY A 456 -15.17 -26.94 -30.91
C GLY A 456 -14.81 -26.62 -32.38
N GLU A 457 -15.06 -27.63 -33.24
CA GLU A 457 -14.50 -27.83 -34.60
C GLU A 457 -14.82 -26.76 -35.67
N GLY A 458 -15.73 -25.80 -35.40
CA GLY A 458 -16.22 -24.82 -36.39
C GLY A 458 -15.47 -23.47 -36.45
N GLY A 459 -14.25 -23.37 -35.93
CA GLY A 459 -13.51 -22.10 -35.81
C GLY A 459 -13.50 -21.48 -34.41
N GLY A 460 -13.73 -22.30 -33.37
CA GLY A 460 -13.62 -21.88 -31.96
C GLY A 460 -12.22 -21.44 -31.52
N ILE A 461 -12.08 -21.00 -30.29
CA ILE A 461 -10.80 -20.56 -29.71
C ILE A 461 -10.03 -21.80 -29.19
N SER A 462 -8.69 -21.79 -29.17
CA SER A 462 -7.93 -22.93 -28.63
C SER A 462 -8.18 -23.14 -27.14
N GLU A 463 -8.23 -24.40 -26.68
CA GLU A 463 -8.29 -24.74 -25.25
C GLU A 463 -7.14 -24.08 -24.48
N THR A 464 -5.97 -24.00 -25.11
CA THR A 464 -4.81 -23.29 -24.57
C THR A 464 -5.11 -21.81 -24.34
N PHE A 465 -5.76 -21.10 -25.27
CA PHE A 465 -6.11 -19.69 -25.05
C PHE A 465 -7.20 -19.52 -23.98
N VAL A 466 -8.21 -20.40 -23.97
CA VAL A 466 -9.27 -20.38 -22.95
C VAL A 466 -8.66 -20.58 -21.56
N GLY A 467 -7.82 -21.59 -21.40
CA GLY A 467 -7.11 -21.88 -20.16
C GLY A 467 -6.11 -20.79 -19.79
N LEU A 468 -5.19 -20.43 -20.70
CA LEU A 468 -4.03 -19.59 -20.36
C LEU A 468 -4.38 -18.12 -20.19
N ILE A 469 -5.41 -17.64 -20.89
CA ILE A 469 -5.76 -16.21 -20.93
C ILE A 469 -7.14 -15.96 -20.30
N LEU A 470 -8.20 -16.62 -20.77
CA LEU A 470 -9.56 -16.25 -20.37
C LEU A 470 -9.88 -16.58 -18.90
N ILE A 471 -9.73 -17.85 -18.51
CA ILE A 471 -10.08 -18.31 -17.15
C ILE A 471 -9.34 -17.51 -16.05
N PRO A 472 -8.00 -17.31 -16.15
CA PRO A 472 -7.22 -16.50 -15.21
C PRO A 472 -7.72 -15.08 -14.99
N ILE A 473 -8.17 -14.40 -16.05
CA ILE A 473 -8.62 -13.02 -15.95
C ILE A 473 -9.84 -12.92 -15.03
N VAL A 474 -10.71 -13.92 -15.04
CA VAL A 474 -11.93 -13.93 -14.22
C VAL A 474 -11.67 -14.35 -12.80
N GLY A 475 -10.90 -15.43 -12.59
CA GLY A 475 -10.54 -15.87 -11.24
C GLY A 475 -9.86 -14.77 -10.45
N ASN A 476 -8.86 -14.15 -11.08
CA ASN A 476 -7.99 -13.17 -10.43
C ASN A 476 -8.53 -11.73 -10.51
N ALA A 477 -9.69 -11.47 -11.14
CA ALA A 477 -10.20 -10.11 -11.37
C ALA A 477 -10.27 -9.25 -10.08
N ALA A 478 -10.62 -9.89 -8.97
CA ALA A 478 -10.64 -9.26 -7.65
C ALA A 478 -9.24 -8.81 -7.21
N GLU A 479 -8.26 -9.71 -7.33
CA GLU A 479 -6.86 -9.46 -6.99
C GLU A 479 -6.26 -8.37 -7.90
N HIS A 480 -6.64 -8.36 -9.18
CA HIS A 480 -6.24 -7.32 -10.12
C HIS A 480 -6.69 -5.94 -9.61
N ALA A 481 -7.95 -5.84 -9.18
CA ALA A 481 -8.52 -4.59 -8.68
C ALA A 481 -7.88 -4.14 -7.36
N THR A 482 -7.63 -5.06 -6.42
CA THR A 482 -6.99 -4.74 -5.14
C THR A 482 -5.55 -4.28 -5.35
N ALA A 483 -4.74 -5.05 -6.09
CA ALA A 483 -3.34 -4.72 -6.39
C ALA A 483 -3.17 -3.35 -7.06
N VAL A 484 -4.01 -3.05 -8.06
CA VAL A 484 -4.02 -1.74 -8.73
C VAL A 484 -4.43 -0.62 -7.76
N THR A 485 -5.45 -0.85 -6.94
CA THR A 485 -5.95 0.16 -5.99
C THR A 485 -4.90 0.50 -4.94
N VAL A 486 -4.19 -0.49 -4.41
CA VAL A 486 -3.11 -0.26 -3.44
C VAL A 486 -1.87 0.38 -4.09
N ALA A 487 -1.55 0.03 -5.35
CA ALA A 487 -0.49 0.69 -6.11
C ALA A 487 -0.77 2.19 -6.34
N ILE A 488 -2.00 2.55 -6.71
CA ILE A 488 -2.44 3.96 -6.86
C ILE A 488 -2.35 4.72 -5.52
N LYS A 489 -2.54 4.03 -4.39
CA LYS A 489 -2.36 4.57 -3.03
C LYS A 489 -0.91 4.63 -2.57
N ASP A 490 0.04 4.29 -3.44
CA ASP A 490 1.48 4.25 -3.16
C ASP A 490 1.97 3.12 -2.27
N LYS A 491 1.20 2.03 -2.17
CA LYS A 491 1.59 0.88 -1.39
C LYS A 491 2.05 -0.22 -2.35
N MET A 492 3.19 0.02 -3.00
CA MET A 492 3.70 -0.90 -4.03
C MET A 492 4.11 -2.25 -3.43
N ASP A 493 4.60 -2.31 -2.20
CA ASP A 493 4.87 -3.59 -1.50
C ASP A 493 3.64 -4.49 -1.44
N LEU A 494 2.49 -3.90 -1.13
CA LEU A 494 1.24 -4.63 -1.03
C LEU A 494 0.78 -5.09 -2.41
N ALA A 495 0.95 -4.27 -3.44
CA ALA A 495 0.60 -4.64 -4.82
C ALA A 495 1.46 -5.82 -5.32
N ILE A 496 2.77 -5.76 -5.11
CA ILE A 496 3.71 -6.82 -5.47
C ILE A 496 3.43 -8.06 -4.61
N GLY A 497 3.17 -7.87 -3.32
CA GLY A 497 2.80 -8.95 -2.40
C GLY A 497 1.54 -9.70 -2.83
N VAL A 498 0.50 -8.99 -3.30
CA VAL A 498 -0.70 -9.60 -3.86
C VAL A 498 -0.36 -10.39 -5.13
N ALA A 499 0.35 -9.80 -6.09
CA ALA A 499 0.66 -10.44 -7.37
C ALA A 499 1.62 -11.65 -7.25
N VAL A 500 2.79 -11.44 -6.64
CA VAL A 500 3.83 -12.48 -6.50
C VAL A 500 3.42 -13.51 -5.46
N GLY A 501 2.78 -13.08 -4.36
CA GLY A 501 2.29 -13.97 -3.32
C GLY A 501 1.21 -14.93 -3.83
N SER A 502 0.23 -14.43 -4.57
CA SER A 502 -0.81 -15.26 -5.20
C SER A 502 -0.20 -16.25 -6.20
N SER A 503 0.74 -15.79 -7.06
CA SER A 503 1.46 -16.67 -7.99
C SER A 503 2.24 -17.80 -7.29
N MET A 504 2.90 -17.49 -6.18
CA MET A 504 3.62 -18.47 -5.37
C MET A 504 2.69 -19.47 -4.69
N GLN A 505 1.52 -19.03 -4.19
CA GLN A 505 0.51 -19.93 -3.64
C GLN A 505 -0.04 -20.87 -4.72
N ILE A 506 -0.30 -20.37 -5.93
CA ILE A 506 -0.72 -21.22 -7.04
C ILE A 506 0.35 -22.29 -7.34
N ALA A 507 1.62 -21.89 -7.41
CA ALA A 507 2.72 -22.79 -7.74
C ALA A 507 3.02 -23.84 -6.64
N LEU A 508 3.00 -23.44 -5.37
CA LEU A 508 3.43 -24.26 -4.23
C LEU A 508 2.28 -24.97 -3.51
N LEU A 509 1.04 -24.48 -3.63
CA LEU A 509 -0.13 -25.06 -2.99
C LEU A 509 -1.13 -25.60 -4.03
N VAL A 510 -1.72 -24.73 -4.85
CA VAL A 510 -2.89 -25.10 -5.67
C VAL A 510 -2.52 -26.18 -6.69
N LEU A 511 -1.45 -25.97 -7.44
CA LEU A 511 -0.99 -26.90 -8.46
C LEU A 511 -0.62 -28.28 -7.89
N PRO A 512 0.30 -28.43 -6.91
CA PRO A 512 0.62 -29.74 -6.37
C PRO A 512 -0.56 -30.38 -5.63
N PHE A 513 -1.44 -29.58 -5.01
CA PHE A 513 -2.66 -30.09 -4.41
C PHE A 513 -3.60 -30.71 -5.45
N THR A 514 -3.79 -30.07 -6.61
CA THR A 514 -4.63 -30.62 -7.69
C THR A 514 -4.08 -31.92 -8.27
N VAL A 515 -2.75 -32.09 -8.34
CA VAL A 515 -2.10 -33.36 -8.72
C VAL A 515 -2.38 -34.46 -7.68
N ILE A 516 -2.30 -34.15 -6.39
CA ILE A 516 -2.63 -35.10 -5.33
C ILE A 516 -4.13 -35.46 -5.37
N LEU A 517 -5.01 -34.50 -5.62
CA LEU A 517 -6.44 -34.80 -5.80
C LEU A 517 -6.68 -35.73 -6.99
N GLY A 518 -6.03 -35.48 -8.13
CA GLY A 518 -6.09 -36.36 -9.29
C GLY A 518 -5.61 -37.79 -8.95
N TRP A 519 -4.56 -37.90 -8.14
CA TRP A 519 -4.07 -39.19 -7.65
C TRP A 519 -5.08 -39.89 -6.72
N ILE A 520 -5.72 -39.17 -5.80
CA ILE A 520 -6.77 -39.70 -4.92
C ILE A 520 -7.98 -40.17 -5.73
N MET A 521 -8.31 -39.47 -6.82
CA MET A 521 -9.38 -39.84 -7.75
C MET A 521 -9.02 -41.02 -8.67
N GLY A 522 -7.80 -41.55 -8.58
CA GLY A 522 -7.34 -42.67 -9.41
C GLY A 522 -7.00 -42.28 -10.86
N THR A 523 -6.79 -41.00 -11.13
CA THR A 523 -6.44 -40.48 -12.47
C THR A 523 -4.93 -40.25 -12.56
N GLU A 524 -4.31 -40.67 -13.66
CA GLU A 524 -2.88 -40.43 -13.91
C GLU A 524 -2.62 -39.20 -14.80
N CYS A 525 -3.69 -38.69 -15.42
CA CYS A 525 -3.66 -37.57 -16.35
C CYS A 525 -3.28 -36.23 -15.70
N MET A 526 -3.66 -36.04 -14.43
CA MET A 526 -3.31 -34.83 -13.70
C MET A 526 -1.87 -34.94 -13.19
N SER A 527 -0.94 -34.34 -13.95
CA SER A 527 0.50 -34.38 -13.70
C SER A 527 1.11 -32.97 -13.80
N LEU A 528 2.40 -32.86 -13.47
CA LEU A 528 3.20 -31.63 -13.62
C LEU A 528 3.90 -31.57 -14.99
N TYR A 529 3.42 -32.36 -15.95
CA TYR A 529 3.83 -32.28 -17.34
C TYR A 529 3.00 -31.20 -18.04
N PHE A 530 3.67 -30.14 -18.47
CA PHE A 530 3.05 -29.04 -19.21
C PHE A 530 3.63 -28.94 -20.60
N ASP A 531 2.85 -28.35 -21.50
CA ASP A 531 3.30 -28.02 -22.83
C ASP A 531 4.51 -27.05 -22.80
N GLY A 532 5.51 -27.31 -23.65
CA GLY A 532 6.76 -26.57 -23.67
C GLY A 532 6.61 -25.07 -23.93
N PHE A 533 5.61 -24.64 -24.70
CA PHE A 533 5.32 -23.21 -24.90
C PHE A 533 4.85 -22.56 -23.60
N GLN A 534 3.95 -23.21 -22.85
CA GLN A 534 3.43 -22.69 -21.59
C GLN A 534 4.55 -22.50 -20.56
N ILE A 535 5.45 -23.48 -20.43
CA ILE A 535 6.56 -23.38 -19.48
C ILE A 535 7.59 -22.35 -19.93
N ALA A 536 7.94 -22.30 -21.21
CA ALA A 536 8.90 -21.31 -21.72
C ALA A 536 8.42 -19.89 -21.42
N VAL A 537 7.14 -19.61 -21.68
CA VAL A 537 6.54 -18.31 -21.40
C VAL A 537 6.49 -18.00 -19.90
N LEU A 538 6.10 -18.97 -19.06
CA LEU A 538 6.10 -18.79 -17.60
C LEU A 538 7.50 -18.54 -17.05
N PHE A 539 8.50 -19.28 -17.53
CA PHE A 539 9.88 -19.13 -17.11
C PHE A 539 10.43 -17.73 -17.47
N VAL A 540 10.19 -17.27 -18.70
CA VAL A 540 10.56 -15.91 -19.12
C VAL A 540 9.84 -14.85 -18.28
N ALA A 541 8.55 -15.03 -18.00
CA ALA A 541 7.79 -14.10 -17.18
C ALA A 541 8.35 -13.98 -15.76
N VAL A 542 8.70 -15.11 -15.13
CA VAL A 542 9.28 -15.12 -13.79
C VAL A 542 10.66 -14.48 -13.76
N LEU A 543 11.51 -14.77 -14.76
CA LEU A 543 12.83 -14.12 -14.86
C LEU A 543 12.70 -12.61 -15.02
N LEU A 544 11.79 -12.16 -15.89
CA LEU A 544 11.55 -10.74 -16.14
C LEU A 544 11.05 -10.05 -14.88
N VAL A 545 10.07 -10.62 -14.17
CA VAL A 545 9.55 -10.07 -12.92
C VAL A 545 10.62 -10.03 -11.84
N ASN A 546 11.43 -11.09 -11.69
CA ASN A 546 12.51 -11.11 -10.71
C ASN A 546 13.58 -10.05 -11.02
N TYR A 547 13.87 -9.81 -12.30
CA TYR A 547 14.75 -8.72 -12.73
C TYR A 547 14.18 -7.34 -12.39
N LEU A 548 12.90 -7.09 -12.69
CA LEU A 548 12.26 -5.80 -12.37
C LEU A 548 12.17 -5.52 -10.87
N ILE A 549 12.01 -6.56 -10.05
CA ILE A 549 11.94 -6.43 -8.59
C ILE A 549 13.30 -6.10 -7.97
N GLN A 550 14.41 -6.47 -8.61
CA GLN A 550 15.77 -6.27 -8.03
C GLN A 550 16.14 -4.80 -7.84
N ASP A 551 15.63 -3.91 -8.69
CA ASP A 551 15.98 -2.49 -8.64
C ASP A 551 15.30 -1.75 -7.47
N GLY A 552 14.32 -2.37 -6.81
CA GLY A 552 13.63 -1.82 -5.63
C GLY A 552 12.75 -0.59 -5.89
N LYS A 553 12.59 -0.25 -7.17
CA LYS A 553 11.77 0.86 -7.64
C LYS A 553 11.05 0.43 -8.90
N SER A 554 9.90 1.05 -9.16
CA SER A 554 9.10 0.82 -10.36
C SER A 554 8.69 2.11 -11.02
N HIS A 555 8.48 2.08 -12.33
CA HIS A 555 7.95 3.21 -13.10
C HIS A 555 6.90 2.80 -14.14
N TRP A 556 6.11 3.76 -14.61
CA TRP A 556 4.96 3.46 -15.50
C TRP A 556 5.35 2.72 -16.79
N LEU A 557 6.55 2.96 -17.33
CA LEU A 557 7.03 2.31 -18.55
C LEU A 557 7.30 0.80 -18.35
N GLU A 558 7.80 0.36 -17.19
CA GLU A 558 7.91 -1.08 -16.87
C GLU A 558 6.53 -1.72 -16.85
N GLY A 559 5.54 -1.01 -16.31
CA GLY A 559 4.15 -1.44 -16.33
C GLY A 559 3.62 -1.64 -17.75
N VAL A 560 3.89 -0.71 -18.66
CA VAL A 560 3.53 -0.85 -20.08
C VAL A 560 4.23 -2.03 -20.73
N LEU A 561 5.53 -2.26 -20.45
CA LEU A 561 6.29 -3.37 -21.00
C LEU A 561 5.76 -4.73 -20.52
N LEU A 562 5.38 -4.83 -19.24
CA LEU A 562 4.75 -6.03 -18.67
C LEU A 562 3.40 -6.32 -19.33
N ILE A 563 2.54 -5.30 -19.46
CA ILE A 563 1.23 -5.43 -20.14
C ILE A 563 1.43 -5.82 -21.61
N ALA A 564 2.37 -5.19 -22.32
CA ALA A 564 2.66 -5.49 -23.72
C ALA A 564 3.15 -6.94 -23.88
N THR A 565 4.01 -7.41 -22.97
CA THR A 565 4.49 -8.79 -22.94
C THR A 565 3.33 -9.77 -22.75
N TYR A 566 2.42 -9.50 -21.80
CA TYR A 566 1.22 -10.30 -21.61
C TYR A 566 0.32 -10.34 -22.86
N ILE A 567 0.12 -9.20 -23.53
CA ILE A 567 -0.67 -9.13 -24.77
C ILE A 567 0.01 -9.94 -25.89
N ILE A 568 1.33 -9.85 -26.04
CA ILE A 568 2.08 -10.66 -27.02
C ILE A 568 1.89 -12.15 -26.74
N ILE A 569 1.97 -12.56 -25.48
CA ILE A 569 1.71 -13.94 -25.05
C ILE A 569 0.27 -14.36 -25.38
N ALA A 570 -0.72 -13.49 -25.12
CA ALA A 570 -2.11 -13.78 -25.44
C ALA A 570 -2.34 -13.97 -26.94
N ILE A 571 -1.71 -13.12 -27.77
CA ILE A 571 -1.75 -13.26 -29.23
C ILE A 571 -1.07 -14.57 -29.66
N ALA A 572 0.09 -14.91 -29.09
CA ALA A 572 0.79 -16.16 -29.38
C ALA A 572 -0.06 -17.38 -29.00
N ALA A 573 -0.71 -17.35 -27.83
CA ALA A 573 -1.61 -18.41 -27.36
C ALA A 573 -2.85 -18.58 -28.25
N TYR A 574 -3.35 -17.48 -28.84
CA TYR A 574 -4.48 -17.51 -29.76
C TYR A 574 -4.14 -18.29 -31.04
N PHE A 575 -2.92 -18.13 -31.55
CA PHE A 575 -2.42 -18.85 -32.73
C PHE A 575 -1.76 -20.20 -32.39
N TYR A 576 -1.66 -20.56 -31.10
CA TYR A 576 -1.03 -21.81 -30.69
C TYR A 576 -1.88 -23.01 -31.14
N PRO A 577 -1.27 -24.02 -31.80
CA PRO A 577 -2.02 -25.14 -32.38
C PRO A 577 -2.75 -25.94 -31.30
N ARG A 578 -3.95 -26.42 -31.63
CA ARG A 578 -4.74 -27.30 -30.78
C ARG A 578 -4.08 -28.68 -30.77
N ARG A 579 -3.23 -28.96 -29.78
CA ARG A 579 -2.81 -30.33 -29.46
C ARG A 579 -3.78 -30.89 -28.43
N SER A 580 -4.61 -31.84 -28.85
CA SER A 580 -5.31 -32.73 -27.93
C SER A 580 -4.27 -33.68 -27.35
N GLU A 581 -3.71 -33.34 -26.19
CA GLU A 581 -3.09 -34.35 -25.32
C GLU A 581 -4.23 -35.24 -24.82
N GLU A 582 -4.59 -36.27 -25.60
CA GLU A 582 -5.48 -37.33 -25.13
C GLU A 582 -4.72 -38.11 -24.07
N CYS A 583 -5.06 -37.89 -22.80
CA CYS A 583 -4.76 -38.87 -21.77
C CYS A 583 -5.61 -40.11 -22.08
N ARG A 584 -4.97 -41.18 -22.55
CA ARG A 584 -5.64 -42.46 -22.83
C ARG A 584 -5.76 -43.34 -21.60
#